data_AF-A0A350QG21-F1
#
_entry.id   AF-A0A350QG21-F1
#
_cell.length_a   1.000
_cell.length_b   1.000
_cell.length_c   1.000
_cell.angle_alpha   90.00
_cell.angle_beta   90.00
_cell.angle_gamma   90.00
#
_symmetry.space_group_name_H-M   'P 1'
#
loop_
_entity.id
_entity.type
_entity.pdbx_description
1 polymer ?
#
loop_
_entity_poly.entity_id
_entity_poly.type
_entity_poly.pdbx_seq_one_letter_code
_entity_poly.pdbx_strand_id
1 'polypeptide(L)'
;MRVDAETKQLAERAAAASGCASLTEFMVRLIRDNAPQILQAQAAIELTSAQFDQFMQVCEAPPTPHARLKAAAARLDREGF
;
A
#
# COMPACT_ATOMS: atom_id res chain seq x y z
N MET A 1 4.64 -2.44 24.08
CA MET A 1 5.45 -3.09 23.03
C MET A 1 6.73 -3.57 23.67
N ARG A 2 7.17 -4.80 23.40
CA ARG A 2 8.47 -5.29 23.85
C ARG A 2 9.46 -5.11 22.69
N VAL A 3 10.55 -4.40 22.96
CA VAL A 3 11.66 -4.17 22.03
C VAL A 3 12.96 -4.56 22.75
N ASP A 4 13.98 -4.90 22.00
CA ASP A 4 15.31 -5.12 22.56
C ASP A 4 15.92 -3.79 23.08
N ALA A 5 16.99 -3.91 23.85
CA ALA A 5 17.60 -2.78 24.53
C ALA A 5 18.24 -1.77 23.56
N GLU A 6 18.80 -2.26 22.45
CA GLU A 6 19.46 -1.42 21.44
C GLU A 6 18.43 -0.56 20.70
N THR A 7 17.34 -1.18 20.23
CA THR A 7 16.21 -0.49 19.60
C THR A 7 15.61 0.55 20.54
N LYS A 8 15.44 0.22 21.83
CA LYS A 8 14.93 1.16 22.83
C LYS A 8 15.85 2.38 22.97
N GLN A 9 17.16 2.16 23.11
CA GLN A 9 18.13 3.24 23.28
C GLN A 9 18.19 4.14 22.04
N LEU A 10 18.12 3.56 20.84
CA LEU A 10 18.06 4.31 19.59
C LEU A 10 16.80 5.20 19.55
N ALA A 11 15.64 4.63 19.87
CA ALA A 11 14.38 5.36 19.85
C ALA A 11 14.31 6.46 20.92
N GLU A 12 14.88 6.25 22.11
CA GLU A 12 14.98 7.28 23.15
C GLU A 12 15.85 8.46 22.72
N ARG A 13 17.01 8.18 22.10
CA ARG A 13 17.89 9.22 21.54
C ARG A 13 17.21 10.00 20.44
N ALA A 14 16.50 9.30 19.54
CA ALA A 14 15.75 9.93 18.45
C ALA A 14 14.59 10.78 18.97
N ALA A 15 13.85 10.30 19.98
CA ALA A 15 12.77 11.05 20.64
C ALA A 15 13.29 12.36 21.24
N ALA A 16 14.39 12.30 22.00
CA ALA A 16 15.02 13.48 22.59
C ALA A 16 15.52 14.47 21.53
N ALA A 17 16.19 13.98 20.48
CA ALA A 17 16.68 14.82 19.39
C ALA A 17 15.55 15.46 18.57
N SER A 18 14.39 14.80 18.49
CA SER A 18 13.21 15.28 17.78
C SER A 18 12.31 16.19 18.62
N GLY A 19 12.67 16.44 19.88
CA GLY A 19 11.90 17.26 20.82
C GLY A 19 10.62 16.62 21.35
N CYS A 20 10.48 15.30 21.24
CA CYS A 20 9.33 14.59 21.83
C CYS A 20 9.49 14.49 23.34
N ALA A 21 8.40 14.72 24.08
CA ALA A 21 8.40 14.68 25.55
C ALA A 21 8.51 13.25 26.10
N SER A 22 8.22 12.23 25.28
CA SER A 22 8.37 10.83 25.66
C SER A 22 8.62 9.91 24.47
N LEU A 23 9.12 8.71 24.76
CA LEU A 23 9.23 7.63 23.77
C LEU A 23 7.87 7.26 23.16
N THR A 24 6.80 7.29 23.96
CA THR A 24 5.44 7.00 23.49
C THR A 24 4.97 8.03 22.46
N GLU A 25 5.21 9.32 22.71
CA GLU A 25 4.86 10.38 21.77
C GLU A 25 5.61 10.24 20.45
N PHE A 26 6.92 9.95 20.52
CA PHE A 26 7.74 9.69 19.35
C PHE A 26 7.19 8.50 18.52
N MET A 27 6.85 7.39 19.17
CA MET A 27 6.29 6.22 18.50
C MET A 27 4.93 6.52 17.84
N VAL A 28 4.03 7.24 18.52
CA VAL A 28 2.74 7.64 17.96
C VAL A 28 2.93 8.53 16.73
N ARG A 29 3.90 9.45 16.77
CA ARG A 29 4.25 10.31 15.63
C ARG A 29 4.74 9.47 14.43
N LEU A 30 5.68 8.56 14.65
CA LEU A 30 6.18 7.67 13.59
C LEU A 30 5.05 6.83 12.96
N ILE A 31 4.11 6.33 13.76
CA ILE A 31 2.95 5.58 13.24
C ILE A 31 2.08 6.48 12.37
N ARG A 32 1.79 7.71 12.82
CA ARG A 32 0.98 8.66 12.05
C ARG A 32 1.64 9.08 10.74
N ASP A 33 2.97 9.17 10.73
CA ASP A 33 3.72 9.59 9.55
C ASP A 33 3.86 8.43 8.54
N ASN A 34 4.10 7.20 9.02
CA ASN A 34 4.41 6.05 8.16
C ASN A 34 3.17 5.24 7.74
N ALA A 35 2.22 5.00 8.65
CA ALA A 35 1.07 4.13 8.35
C ALA A 35 0.25 4.59 7.13
N PRO A 36 -0.05 5.90 6.94
CA PRO A 36 -0.76 6.34 5.75
C PRO A 36 -0.01 6.04 4.44
N GLN A 37 1.31 6.17 4.44
CA GLN A 37 2.13 5.91 3.26
C GLN A 37 2.10 4.43 2.86
N ILE A 38 2.20 3.53 3.84
CA ILE A 38 2.10 2.08 3.62
C ILE A 38 0.71 1.73 3.08
N LEU A 39 -0.34 2.27 3.69
CA LEU A 39 -1.71 2.01 3.26
C LEU A 39 -1.97 2.56 1.85
N GLN A 40 -1.45 3.75 1.53
CA GLN A 40 -1.55 4.33 0.20
C GLN A 40 -0.79 3.48 -0.83
N ALA A 41 0.42 3.05 -0.54
CA ALA A 41 1.21 2.21 -1.45
C ALA A 41 0.56 0.85 -1.73
N GLN A 42 -0.22 0.32 -0.78
CA GLN A 42 -0.99 -0.92 -0.97
C GLN A 42 -2.31 -0.69 -1.73
N ALA A 43 -2.92 0.48 -1.57
CA ALA A 43 -4.24 0.80 -2.13
C ALA A 43 -4.17 1.49 -3.50
N ALA A 44 -3.04 2.09 -3.85
CA ALA A 44 -2.86 2.83 -5.09
C ALA A 44 -1.77 2.19 -5.96
N ILE A 45 -1.95 2.30 -7.27
CA ILE A 45 -0.93 1.95 -8.25
C ILE A 45 -0.42 3.27 -8.84
N GLU A 46 0.85 3.58 -8.62
CA GLU A 46 1.50 4.70 -9.28
C GLU A 46 1.96 4.29 -10.68
N LEU A 47 1.57 5.07 -11.67
CA LEU A 47 1.89 4.82 -13.08
C LEU A 47 2.85 5.89 -13.58
N THR A 48 3.83 5.47 -14.38
CA THR A 48 4.55 6.40 -15.25
C THR A 48 3.60 6.96 -16.31
N SER A 49 3.93 8.11 -16.91
CA SER A 49 3.10 8.70 -17.97
C SER A 49 2.84 7.72 -19.12
N ALA A 50 3.84 6.96 -19.55
CA ALA A 50 3.68 5.96 -20.61
C ALA A 50 2.71 4.82 -20.22
N GLN A 51 2.76 4.35 -18.97
CA GLN A 51 1.83 3.34 -18.48
C GLN A 51 0.41 3.89 -18.36
N PHE A 52 0.28 5.15 -17.94
CA PHE A 52 -1.01 5.84 -17.87
C PHE A 52 -1.64 5.98 -19.27
N ASP A 53 -0.87 6.43 -20.27
CA ASP A 53 -1.35 6.56 -21.65
C ASP A 53 -1.79 5.20 -22.21
N GLN A 54 -1.00 4.15 -21.98
CA GLN A 54 -1.36 2.79 -22.38
C GLN A 54 -2.65 2.31 -21.70
N PHE A 55 -2.79 2.58 -20.40
CA PHE A 55 -4.00 2.25 -19.66
C PHE A 55 -5.24 2.95 -20.24
N MET A 56 -5.13 4.26 -20.51
CA MET A 56 -6.22 5.04 -21.10
C MET A 56 -6.63 4.53 -22.49
N GLN A 57 -5.67 4.19 -23.35
CA GLN A 57 -5.96 3.60 -24.67
C GLN A 57 -6.76 2.29 -24.56
N VAL A 58 -6.42 1.43 -23.59
CA VAL A 58 -7.16 0.17 -23.36
C VAL A 58 -8.56 0.45 -22.81
N CYS A 59 -8.75 1.47 -21.97
CA CYS A 59 -10.07 1.87 -21.49
C CYS A 59 -10.96 2.43 -22.60
N GLU A 60 -10.41 3.23 -23.52
CA GLU A 60 -11.15 3.83 -24.64
C GLU A 60 -11.48 2.83 -25.74
N ALA A 61 -10.59 1.86 -25.98
CA ALA A 61 -10.77 0.80 -26.97
C ALA A 61 -10.60 -0.59 -26.32
N PRO A 62 -11.57 -1.04 -25.51
CA PRO A 62 -11.44 -2.28 -24.75
C PRO A 62 -11.36 -3.49 -25.69
N PRO A 63 -10.35 -4.36 -25.54
CA PRO A 63 -10.22 -5.54 -26.37
C PRO A 63 -11.29 -6.57 -26.04
N THR A 64 -11.64 -7.40 -27.02
CA THR A 64 -12.54 -8.53 -26.77
C THR A 64 -11.84 -9.52 -25.82
N PRO A 65 -12.49 -9.97 -24.72
CA PRO A 65 -11.91 -10.94 -23.81
C PRO A 65 -11.55 -12.26 -24.51
N HIS A 66 -10.39 -12.79 -24.16
CA HIS A 66 -9.90 -14.06 -24.71
C HIS A 66 -10.84 -15.24 -24.36
N ALA A 67 -10.93 -16.24 -25.23
CA ALA A 67 -11.84 -17.39 -25.07
C ALA A 67 -11.70 -18.10 -23.70
N ARG A 68 -10.47 -18.18 -23.17
CA ARG A 68 -10.18 -18.75 -21.85
C ARG A 68 -10.82 -17.96 -20.70
N LEU A 69 -10.84 -16.63 -20.79
CA LEU A 69 -11.50 -15.77 -19.79
C LEU A 69 -13.03 -15.95 -19.86
N LYS A 70 -13.59 -16.01 -21.08
CA LYS A 70 -15.02 -16.29 -21.27
C LYS A 70 -15.44 -17.65 -20.70
N ALA A 71 -14.63 -18.68 -20.91
CA ALA A 71 -14.88 -20.02 -20.37
C ALA A 71 -14.80 -20.06 -18.83
N ALA A 72 -13.87 -19.30 -18.24
CA ALA A 72 -13.74 -19.18 -16.79
C ALA A 72 -14.94 -18.46 -16.17
N ALA A 73 -15.37 -17.35 -16.77
CA ALA A 73 -16.58 -16.62 -16.35
C ALA A 73 -17.82 -17.52 -16.39
N ALA A 74 -18.05 -18.20 -17.52
CA ALA A 74 -19.18 -19.13 -17.65
C ALA A 74 -19.13 -20.31 -16.65
N ARG A 75 -17.95 -20.68 -16.15
CA ARG A 75 -17.82 -21.67 -15.09
C ARG A 75 -18.24 -21.11 -13.73
N LEU A 76 -17.78 -19.90 -13.40
CA LEU A 76 -18.16 -19.22 -12.16
C LEU A 76 -19.68 -18.99 -12.07
N ASP A 77 -20.30 -18.57 -13.17
CA ASP A 77 -21.76 -18.40 -13.25
C ASP A 77 -22.51 -19.71 -12.93
N ARG A 78 -21.99 -20.86 -13.42
CA ARG A 78 -22.57 -22.19 -13.13
C ARG A 78 -22.35 -22.63 -11.69
N GLU A 79 -21.27 -22.16 -11.07
CA GLU A 79 -20.91 -22.46 -9.68
C GLU A 79 -21.62 -21.52 -8.68
N GLY A 80 -22.34 -20.50 -9.17
CA GLY A 80 -23.14 -19.58 -8.36
C GLY A 80 -22.36 -18.44 -7.71
N PHE A 81 -21.22 -18.06 -8.30
CA PHE A 81 -20.43 -16.89 -7.90
C PHE A 81 -20.83 -15.62 -8.64
#